data_AF-A0A955Y4D8-F1
#
_entry.id   AF-A0A955Y4D8-F1
#
_cell.length_a   1.000
_cell.length_b   1.000
_cell.length_c   1.000
_cell.angle_alpha   90.00
_cell.angle_beta   90.00
_cell.angle_gamma   90.00
#
_symmetry.space_group_name_H-M   'P 1'
#
loop_
_entity.id
_entity.type
_entity.pdbx_description
1 polymer ?
#
loop_
_entity_poly.entity_id
_entity_poly.type
_entity_poly.pdbx_seq_one_letter_code
_entity_poly.pdbx_strand_id
1 'polypeptide(L)'
;MLLIAAALAGLEWRPLDAATVAEARKERRLLLLDLEAVWCHWCHVMDATTWQDPGVEKAVRRHFVPVRVDQDARPDLAGRYREHGWPAIVVLDPEDLSDRAIGSGYHDPDALLALLQQARRSRAPAPPPPREPHLLAPDDREALEARLADTWDPADRAWGQGGHRFVAWRNVEHGVLHGDPEAQERARQALDAGRALVDPVWGGVYQYSTHGDW
;
A
#
# COMPACT_ATOMS: atom_id res chain seq x y z
N MET A 1 15.32 -19.57 -9.37
CA MET A 1 15.62 -19.66 -7.93
C MET A 1 15.38 -18.26 -7.38
N LEU A 2 14.13 -17.96 -7.02
CA LEU A 2 13.77 -16.62 -6.55
C LEU A 2 14.43 -16.38 -5.19
N LEU A 3 15.19 -15.30 -5.11
CA LEU A 3 15.78 -14.80 -3.88
C LEU A 3 14.65 -14.43 -2.93
N ILE A 4 14.48 -15.21 -1.86
CA ILE A 4 13.84 -14.74 -0.65
C ILE A 4 14.74 -13.61 -0.14
N ALA A 5 14.23 -12.38 -0.14
CA ALA A 5 14.90 -11.24 0.47
C ALA A 5 15.31 -11.63 1.90
N ALA A 6 16.55 -11.28 2.22
CA ALA A 6 17.34 -11.63 3.40
C ALA A 6 16.57 -12.11 4.65
N ALA A 7 17.10 -13.17 5.27
CA ALA A 7 16.79 -13.63 6.61
C ALA A 7 17.14 -12.56 7.67
N LEU A 8 16.33 -11.50 7.76
CA LEU A 8 16.47 -10.41 8.72
C LEU A 8 15.25 -10.37 9.65
N ALA A 9 14.97 -11.48 10.32
CA ALA A 9 14.21 -11.54 11.56
C ALA A 9 14.32 -12.96 12.12
N GLY A 10 14.06 -13.15 13.41
CA GLY A 10 13.85 -14.49 13.96
C GLY A 10 12.73 -15.25 13.24
N LEU A 11 11.83 -14.57 12.53
CA LEU A 11 10.76 -15.16 11.74
C LEU A 11 11.28 -15.84 10.47
N GLU A 12 10.81 -17.07 10.25
CA GLU A 12 11.07 -17.81 9.01
C GLU A 12 10.02 -17.38 7.98
N TRP A 13 10.36 -16.50 7.05
CA TRP A 13 9.40 -16.02 6.04
C TRP A 13 9.17 -17.08 4.95
N ARG A 14 7.89 -17.35 4.63
CA ARG A 14 7.49 -18.27 3.54
C ARG A 14 6.99 -17.50 2.30
N PRO A 15 7.04 -18.08 1.09
CA PRO A 15 6.31 -17.55 -0.05
C PRO A 15 4.80 -17.77 0.10
N LEU A 16 3.98 -16.98 -0.59
CA LEU A 16 2.54 -17.26 -0.69
C LEU A 16 2.28 -18.32 -1.77
N ASP A 17 2.29 -19.59 -1.38
CA ASP A 17 2.02 -20.73 -2.26
C ASP A 17 1.07 -21.77 -1.64
N ALA A 18 0.71 -22.80 -2.42
CA ALA A 18 -0.23 -23.82 -1.99
C ALA A 18 0.27 -24.63 -0.77
N ALA A 19 1.59 -24.82 -0.64
CA ALA A 19 2.16 -25.54 0.49
C ALA A 19 2.01 -24.75 1.79
N THR A 20 2.31 -23.45 1.74
CA THR A 20 2.19 -22.52 2.88
C THR A 20 0.75 -22.35 3.31
N VAL A 21 -0.20 -22.26 2.37
CA VAL A 21 -1.64 -22.23 2.68
C VAL A 21 -2.07 -23.54 3.32
N ALA A 22 -1.62 -24.69 2.83
CA ALA A 22 -1.95 -25.99 3.42
C ALA A 22 -1.39 -26.16 4.83
N GLU A 23 -0.16 -25.67 5.11
CA GLU A 23 0.43 -25.60 6.45
C GLU A 23 -0.46 -24.77 7.38
N ALA A 24 -0.82 -23.55 6.97
CA ALA A 24 -1.66 -22.65 7.76
C ALA A 24 -3.01 -23.28 8.13
N ARG A 25 -3.67 -23.97 7.18
CA ARG A 25 -4.91 -24.74 7.45
C ARG A 25 -4.68 -25.86 8.45
N LYS A 26 -3.64 -26.67 8.25
CA LYS A 26 -3.30 -27.81 9.13
C LYS A 26 -3.04 -27.35 10.55
N GLU A 27 -2.33 -26.24 10.71
CA GLU A 27 -1.95 -25.69 12.02
C GLU A 27 -3.01 -24.78 12.63
N ARG A 28 -4.11 -24.51 11.90
CA ARG A 28 -5.19 -23.60 12.31
C ARG A 28 -4.65 -22.21 12.68
N ARG A 29 -3.71 -21.71 11.88
CA ARG A 29 -3.06 -20.40 12.01
C ARG A 29 -3.47 -19.53 10.82
N LEU A 30 -3.61 -18.23 11.07
CA LEU A 30 -3.88 -17.27 9.99
C LEU A 30 -2.60 -17.04 9.17
N LEU A 31 -2.72 -16.61 7.92
CA LEU A 31 -1.56 -16.16 7.14
C LEU A 31 -1.30 -14.68 7.46
N LEU A 32 -0.05 -14.33 7.71
CA LEU A 32 0.39 -12.94 7.87
C LEU A 32 1.27 -12.60 6.67
N LEU A 33 0.70 -11.93 5.69
CA LEU A 33 1.38 -11.45 4.49
C LEU A 33 1.99 -10.08 4.75
N ASP A 34 3.31 -10.00 4.68
CA ASP A 34 4.08 -8.78 4.52
C ASP A 34 4.37 -8.58 3.03
N LEU A 35 3.60 -7.70 2.39
CA LEU A 35 3.77 -7.37 0.97
C LEU A 35 4.65 -6.12 0.87
N GLU A 36 5.88 -6.33 0.44
CA GLU A 36 6.97 -5.34 0.45
C GLU A 36 7.39 -4.95 -0.98
N ALA A 37 8.29 -3.97 -1.06
CA ALA A 37 9.02 -3.65 -2.27
C ALA A 37 10.50 -3.46 -1.91
N VAL A 38 11.42 -3.92 -2.75
CA VAL A 38 12.88 -3.81 -2.48
C VAL A 38 13.34 -2.36 -2.32
N TRP A 39 12.67 -1.42 -2.98
CA TRP A 39 12.96 0.01 -2.94
C TRP A 39 12.20 0.77 -1.83
N CYS A 40 11.38 0.08 -1.04
CA CYS A 40 10.52 0.68 -0.03
C CYS A 40 11.29 1.04 1.24
N HIS A 41 11.48 2.35 1.48
CA HIS A 41 12.16 2.84 2.69
C HIS A 41 11.50 2.35 3.98
N TRP A 42 10.17 2.49 4.09
CA TRP A 42 9.43 2.12 5.30
C TRP A 42 9.38 0.62 5.57
N CYS A 43 9.54 -0.21 4.54
CA CYS A 43 9.67 -1.66 4.67
C CYS A 43 10.99 -1.99 5.39
N HIS A 44 12.10 -1.38 4.95
CA HIS A 44 13.39 -1.53 5.63
C HIS A 44 13.38 -0.98 7.07
N VAL A 45 12.69 0.14 7.32
CA VAL A 45 12.53 0.66 8.69
C VAL A 45 11.75 -0.33 9.54
N MET A 46 10.67 -0.91 9.02
CA MET A 46 9.88 -1.92 9.72
C MET A 46 10.68 -3.21 10.00
N ASP A 47 11.52 -3.65 9.05
CA ASP A 47 12.46 -4.76 9.23
C ASP A 47 13.46 -4.52 10.35
N ALA A 48 14.01 -3.30 10.44
CA ALA A 48 15.00 -2.94 11.44
C ALA A 48 14.42 -2.67 12.84
N THR A 49 13.11 -2.38 12.94
CA THR A 49 12.47 -1.95 14.19
C THR A 49 11.40 -2.94 14.64
N THR A 50 10.30 -3.03 13.91
CA THR A 50 9.10 -3.76 14.30
C THR A 50 9.26 -5.27 14.21
N TRP A 51 9.88 -5.79 13.15
CA TRP A 51 10.09 -7.23 13.00
C TRP A 51 11.19 -7.78 13.92
N GLN A 52 12.01 -6.92 14.52
CA GLN A 52 12.98 -7.29 15.57
C GLN A 52 12.39 -7.28 16.98
N ASP A 53 11.16 -6.80 17.17
CA ASP A 53 10.54 -6.77 18.49
C ASP A 53 10.19 -8.19 18.99
N PRO A 54 10.68 -8.61 20.18
CA PRO A 54 10.41 -9.95 20.69
C PRO A 54 8.92 -10.23 20.98
N GLY A 55 8.14 -9.19 21.28
CA GLY A 55 6.69 -9.28 21.49
C GLY A 55 5.97 -9.60 20.19
N VAL A 56 6.32 -8.88 19.11
CA VAL A 56 5.86 -9.14 17.74
C VAL A 56 6.24 -10.56 17.31
N GLU A 57 7.51 -10.93 17.42
CA GLU A 57 7.97 -12.27 17.01
C GLU A 57 7.19 -13.38 17.72
N LYS A 58 7.03 -13.27 19.04
CA LYS A 58 6.28 -14.23 19.85
C LYS A 58 4.81 -14.31 19.44
N ALA A 59 4.18 -13.18 19.15
CA ALA A 59 2.79 -13.14 18.70
C ALA A 59 2.63 -13.81 17.34
N VAL A 60 3.53 -13.51 16.39
CA VAL A 60 3.54 -14.10 15.04
C VAL A 60 3.71 -15.61 15.11
N ARG A 61 4.77 -16.10 15.75
CA ARG A 61 5.03 -17.55 15.87
C ARG A 61 3.88 -18.34 16.49
N ARG A 62 3.15 -17.73 17.43
CA ARG A 62 2.06 -18.41 18.14
C ARG A 62 0.77 -18.52 17.31
N HIS A 63 0.52 -17.58 16.40
CA HIS A 63 -0.81 -17.38 15.85
C HIS A 63 -0.87 -17.28 14.32
N PHE A 64 0.26 -17.03 13.66
CA PHE A 64 0.30 -16.68 12.24
C PHE A 64 1.40 -17.42 11.51
N VAL A 65 1.14 -17.89 10.30
CA VAL A 65 2.19 -18.33 9.37
C VAL A 65 2.70 -17.09 8.64
N PRO A 66 3.95 -16.65 8.89
CA PRO A 66 4.51 -15.45 8.27
C PRO A 66 4.85 -15.71 6.79
N VAL A 67 4.36 -14.82 5.94
CA VAL A 67 4.51 -14.86 4.49
C VAL A 67 5.08 -13.53 4.06
N ARG A 68 6.10 -13.55 3.19
CA ARG A 68 6.68 -12.33 2.62
C ARG A 68 6.68 -12.43 1.11
N VAL A 69 6.27 -11.35 0.47
CA VAL A 69 6.17 -11.28 -0.99
C VAL A 69 6.67 -9.92 -1.46
N ASP A 70 7.51 -9.93 -2.47
CA ASP A 70 7.83 -8.74 -3.24
C ASP A 70 6.69 -8.44 -4.22
N GLN A 71 6.10 -7.26 -4.09
CA GLN A 71 5.00 -6.79 -4.94
C GLN A 71 5.40 -6.71 -6.41
N ASP A 72 6.67 -6.40 -6.72
CA ASP A 72 7.16 -6.33 -8.10
C ASP A 72 7.16 -7.72 -8.78
N ALA A 73 7.24 -8.80 -7.99
CA ALA A 73 7.17 -10.18 -8.47
C ALA A 73 5.74 -10.75 -8.52
N ARG A 74 4.75 -10.08 -7.92
CA ARG A 74 3.37 -10.54 -7.77
C ARG A 74 2.36 -9.43 -8.13
N PRO A 75 2.21 -9.10 -9.42
CA PRO A 75 1.30 -8.04 -9.87
C PRO A 75 -0.16 -8.28 -9.50
N ASP A 76 -0.57 -9.53 -9.30
CA ASP A 76 -1.88 -9.91 -8.79
C ASP A 76 -2.12 -9.42 -7.36
N LEU A 77 -1.11 -9.54 -6.48
CA LEU A 77 -1.17 -9.04 -5.11
C LEU A 77 -0.95 -7.53 -5.05
N ALA A 78 -0.02 -7.01 -5.86
CA ALA A 78 0.20 -5.58 -5.97
C ALA A 78 -1.08 -4.85 -6.39
N GLY A 79 -1.79 -5.36 -7.41
CA GLY A 79 -3.06 -4.81 -7.86
C GLY A 79 -4.16 -4.82 -6.79
N ARG A 80 -4.18 -5.84 -5.92
CA ARG A 80 -5.17 -6.00 -4.84
C ARG A 80 -4.92 -5.08 -3.65
N TYR A 81 -3.65 -4.78 -3.31
CA TYR A 81 -3.31 -4.08 -2.07
C TYR A 81 -2.60 -2.73 -2.25
N ARG A 82 -2.30 -2.30 -3.48
CA ARG A 82 -1.56 -1.06 -3.75
C ARG A 82 -2.11 0.19 -3.07
N GLU A 83 -3.42 0.30 -2.85
CA GLU A 83 -4.01 1.45 -2.15
C GLU A 83 -3.58 1.57 -0.68
N HIS A 84 -3.08 0.48 -0.08
CA HIS A 84 -2.61 0.45 1.29
C HIS A 84 -1.14 0.87 1.44
N GLY A 85 -0.45 1.12 0.32
CA GLY A 85 0.98 1.44 0.33
C GLY A 85 1.86 0.28 0.79
N TRP A 86 3.17 0.53 0.89
CA TRP A 86 4.17 -0.48 1.24
C TRP A 86 4.88 -0.09 2.55
N PRO A 87 5.09 -1.02 3.51
CA PRO A 87 4.60 -2.40 3.46
C PRO A 87 3.07 -2.47 3.63
N ALA A 88 2.42 -3.41 2.93
CA ALA A 88 1.03 -3.74 3.19
C ALA A 88 0.98 -4.99 4.08
N ILE A 89 0.48 -4.84 5.30
CA ILE A 89 0.38 -5.93 6.27
C ILE A 89 -1.00 -6.53 6.21
N VAL A 90 -1.12 -7.72 5.61
CA VAL A 90 -2.41 -8.36 5.36
C VAL A 90 -2.51 -9.64 6.18
N VAL A 91 -3.59 -9.77 6.95
CA VAL A 91 -3.94 -11.03 7.61
C VAL A 91 -4.99 -11.73 6.77
N LEU A 92 -4.71 -12.96 6.32
CA LEU A 92 -5.62 -13.75 5.49
C LEU A 92 -6.14 -14.96 6.25
N ASP A 93 -7.42 -15.29 6.02
CA ASP A 93 -7.93 -16.61 6.38
C ASP A 93 -7.38 -17.67 5.42
N PRO A 94 -6.75 -18.74 5.90
CA PRO A 94 -6.18 -19.75 5.02
C PRO A 94 -7.24 -20.57 4.27
N GLU A 95 -8.51 -20.62 4.71
CA GLU A 95 -9.57 -21.39 4.07
C GLU A 95 -9.95 -20.82 2.70
N ASP A 96 -10.11 -19.50 2.59
CA ASP A 96 -10.61 -18.82 1.40
C ASP A 96 -9.75 -17.61 0.93
N LEU A 97 -8.66 -17.31 1.63
CA LEU A 97 -7.78 -16.15 1.38
C LEU A 97 -8.53 -14.80 1.48
N SER A 98 -9.58 -14.75 2.29
CA SER A 98 -10.28 -13.52 2.64
C SER A 98 -9.49 -12.66 3.62
N ASP A 99 -9.60 -11.33 3.46
CA ASP A 99 -8.89 -10.36 4.28
C ASP A 99 -9.53 -10.26 5.66
N ARG A 100 -8.77 -10.56 6.71
CA ARG A 100 -9.16 -10.43 8.12
C ARG A 100 -8.83 -9.06 8.69
N ALA A 101 -7.72 -8.49 8.22
CA ALA A 101 -7.26 -7.15 8.51
C ALA A 101 -6.24 -6.72 7.45
N ILE A 102 -6.16 -5.41 7.21
CA ILE A 102 -5.15 -4.80 6.34
C ILE A 102 -4.57 -3.58 7.07
N GLY A 103 -3.26 -3.58 7.27
CA GLY A 103 -2.49 -2.44 7.76
C GLY A 103 -1.81 -1.72 6.59
N SER A 104 -1.92 -0.40 6.55
CA SER A 104 -1.34 0.44 5.51
C SER A 104 0.00 1.07 5.96
N GLY A 105 1.08 0.77 5.25
CA GLY A 105 2.41 1.33 5.52
C GLY A 105 3.07 0.84 6.82
N TYR A 106 4.01 1.64 7.30
CA TYR A 106 4.77 1.36 8.52
C TYR A 106 3.86 1.21 9.74
N HIS A 107 4.13 0.18 10.55
CA HIS A 107 3.56 0.02 11.88
C HIS A 107 4.70 -0.12 12.89
N ASP A 108 4.65 0.63 13.99
CA ASP A 108 5.47 0.33 15.16
C ASP A 108 5.02 -0.99 15.84
N PRO A 109 5.79 -1.53 16.80
CA PRO A 109 5.44 -2.79 17.48
C PRO A 109 4.04 -2.81 18.10
N ASP A 110 3.62 -1.75 18.78
CA ASP A 110 2.35 -1.71 19.49
C ASP A 110 1.18 -1.66 18.50
N ALA A 111 1.31 -0.84 17.45
CA ALA A 111 0.34 -0.74 16.36
C ALA A 111 0.18 -2.08 15.62
N LEU A 112 1.29 -2.76 15.32
CA LEU A 112 1.25 -4.08 14.67
C LEU A 112 0.59 -5.12 15.59
N LEU A 113 0.95 -5.17 16.87
CA LEU A 113 0.33 -6.10 17.83
C LEU A 113 -1.17 -5.87 17.96
N ALA A 114 -1.63 -4.62 17.96
CA ALA A 114 -3.04 -4.28 17.98
C ALA A 114 -3.76 -4.80 16.71
N LEU A 115 -3.18 -4.57 15.52
CA LEU A 115 -3.70 -5.08 14.24
C LEU A 115 -3.83 -6.62 14.26
N LEU A 116 -2.78 -7.32 14.70
CA LEU A 116 -2.77 -8.78 14.79
C LEU A 116 -3.81 -9.29 15.80
N GLN A 117 -3.97 -8.62 16.94
CA GLN A 117 -4.98 -8.99 17.93
C GLN A 117 -6.41 -8.79 17.39
N GLN A 118 -6.65 -7.70 16.67
CA GLN A 118 -7.93 -7.42 16.01
C GLN A 118 -8.26 -8.52 14.97
N ALA A 119 -7.31 -8.82 14.08
CA ALA A 119 -7.48 -9.79 13.00
C ALA A 119 -7.86 -11.20 13.49
N ARG A 120 -7.40 -11.57 14.69
CA ARG A 120 -7.75 -12.85 15.32
C ARG A 120 -9.17 -12.90 15.89
N ARG A 121 -9.72 -11.75 16.25
CA ARG A 121 -11.07 -11.63 16.83
C ARG A 121 -12.11 -11.42 15.74
N SER A 122 -11.75 -10.73 14.66
CA SER A 122 -12.65 -10.49 13.54
C SER A 122 -12.81 -11.74 12.67
N ARG A 123 -14.03 -11.96 12.19
CA ARG A 123 -14.22 -12.71 10.95
C ARG A 123 -13.93 -11.76 9.78
N ALA A 124 -13.43 -12.30 8.67
CA ALA A 124 -13.29 -11.52 7.46
C ALA A 124 -14.66 -10.89 7.17
N PRO A 125 -14.72 -9.57 6.94
CA PRO A 125 -15.95 -8.96 6.47
C PRO A 125 -16.37 -9.66 5.18
N ALA A 126 -17.69 -9.76 4.96
CA ALA A 126 -18.17 -10.22 3.67
C ALA A 126 -17.52 -9.34 2.58
N PRO A 127 -17.03 -9.94 1.48
CA PRO A 127 -16.48 -9.16 0.40
C PRO A 127 -17.53 -8.11 -0.01
N PRO A 128 -17.11 -6.86 -0.30
CA PRO A 128 -18.05 -5.87 -0.81
C PRO A 128 -18.75 -6.47 -2.05
N PRO A 129 -20.03 -6.19 -2.25
CA PRO A 129 -20.73 -6.66 -3.45
C PRO A 129 -19.93 -6.23 -4.68
N PRO A 130 -19.92 -7.04 -5.75
CA PRO A 130 -19.26 -6.66 -6.99
C PRO A 130 -19.71 -5.26 -7.39
N ARG A 131 -18.77 -4.34 -7.58
CA ARG A 131 -19.12 -3.03 -8.11
C ARG A 131 -19.52 -3.23 -9.57
N GLU A 132 -20.79 -3.05 -9.88
CA GLU A 132 -21.21 -2.98 -11.27
C GLU A 132 -20.59 -1.72 -11.90
N PRO A 133 -19.89 -1.85 -13.04
CA PRO A 133 -19.39 -0.70 -13.75
C PRO A 133 -20.59 0.13 -14.21
N HIS A 134 -20.79 1.28 -13.57
CA HIS A 134 -21.78 2.27 -13.97
C HIS A 134 -21.03 3.45 -14.57
N LEU A 135 -21.54 3.97 -15.68
CA LEU A 135 -21.09 5.25 -16.20
C LEU A 135 -21.54 6.32 -15.21
N LEU A 136 -20.66 7.28 -14.92
CA LEU A 136 -21.01 8.45 -14.10
C LEU A 136 -22.15 9.22 -14.78
N ALA A 137 -23.20 9.56 -14.01
CA ALA A 137 -24.19 10.51 -14.48
C ALA A 137 -23.54 11.88 -14.72
N PRO A 138 -24.10 12.75 -15.59
CA PRO A 138 -23.55 14.08 -15.83
C PRO A 138 -23.35 14.89 -14.54
N ASP A 139 -24.35 14.89 -13.64
CA ASP A 139 -24.30 15.62 -12.37
C ASP A 139 -23.22 15.05 -11.42
N ASP A 140 -23.03 13.72 -11.39
CA ASP A 140 -21.96 13.09 -10.61
C ASP A 140 -20.58 13.48 -11.14
N ARG A 141 -20.44 13.59 -12.46
CA ARG A 141 -19.20 14.03 -13.09
C ARG A 141 -18.87 15.47 -12.69
N GLU A 142 -19.83 16.39 -12.83
CA GLU A 142 -19.63 17.79 -12.46
C GLU A 142 -19.23 17.93 -10.98
N ALA A 143 -19.92 17.21 -10.09
CA ALA A 143 -19.58 17.20 -8.67
C ALA A 143 -18.17 16.65 -8.39
N LEU A 144 -17.73 15.61 -9.12
CA LEU A 144 -16.39 15.05 -8.98
C LEU A 144 -15.30 15.99 -9.54
N GLU A 145 -15.56 16.68 -10.65
CA GLU A 145 -14.67 17.67 -11.24
C GLU A 145 -14.50 18.89 -10.32
N ALA A 146 -15.59 19.37 -9.72
CA ALA A 146 -15.54 20.42 -8.71
C ALA A 146 -14.72 20.00 -7.49
N ARG A 147 -14.92 18.79 -6.96
CA ARG A 147 -14.12 18.26 -5.85
C ARG A 147 -12.64 18.12 -6.20
N LEU A 148 -12.33 17.69 -7.42
CA LEU A 148 -10.96 17.62 -7.89
C LEU A 148 -10.34 19.02 -7.91
N ALA A 149 -11.06 20.02 -8.39
CA ALA A 149 -10.62 21.40 -8.41
C ALA A 149 -10.38 21.97 -7.00
N ASP A 150 -11.28 21.70 -6.05
CA ASP A 150 -11.17 22.15 -4.66
C ASP A 150 -9.94 21.57 -3.93
N THR A 151 -9.43 20.43 -4.37
CA THR A 151 -8.22 19.83 -3.78
C THR A 151 -6.92 20.42 -4.35
N TRP A 152 -6.99 21.33 -5.32
CA TRP A 152 -5.81 21.98 -5.88
C TRP A 152 -5.17 22.96 -4.89
N ASP A 153 -3.87 22.79 -4.67
CA ASP A 153 -3.02 23.70 -3.92
C ASP A 153 -2.17 24.52 -4.89
N PRO A 154 -2.46 25.82 -5.09
CA PRO A 154 -1.72 26.65 -6.04
C PRO A 154 -0.32 27.01 -5.54
N ALA A 155 -0.05 26.95 -4.23
CA ALA A 155 1.27 27.28 -3.69
C ALA A 155 2.26 26.18 -4.05
N ASP A 156 1.86 24.94 -3.80
CA ASP A 156 2.68 23.77 -4.09
C ASP A 156 2.46 23.23 -5.50
N ARG A 157 1.49 23.75 -6.27
CA ARG A 157 1.16 23.25 -7.62
C ARG A 157 0.87 21.74 -7.61
N ALA A 158 0.11 21.28 -6.63
CA ALA A 158 -0.19 19.87 -6.40
C ALA A 158 -1.65 19.69 -5.96
N TRP A 159 -2.15 18.45 -6.01
CA TRP A 159 -3.43 18.09 -5.40
C TRP A 159 -3.24 17.54 -4.00
N GLY A 160 -4.15 17.88 -3.09
CA GLY A 160 -4.12 17.50 -1.68
C GLY A 160 -3.50 18.58 -0.78
N GLN A 161 -3.83 18.53 0.50
CA GLN A 161 -3.42 19.53 1.50
C GLN A 161 -2.51 18.90 2.55
N GLY A 162 -1.31 19.44 2.72
CA GLY A 162 -0.34 19.02 3.74
C GLY A 162 0.28 17.62 3.52
N GLY A 163 1.52 17.44 3.96
CA GLY A 163 2.22 16.14 3.92
C GLY A 163 2.98 15.88 2.62
N HIS A 164 3.22 14.60 2.30
CA HIS A 164 4.03 14.20 1.16
C HIS A 164 3.42 14.62 -0.19
N ARG A 165 4.21 15.19 -1.10
CA ARG A 165 3.80 15.53 -2.47
C ARG A 165 4.17 14.40 -3.43
N PHE A 166 3.25 14.03 -4.29
CA PHE A 166 3.48 13.00 -5.31
C PHE A 166 2.78 13.40 -6.61
N VAL A 167 3.26 12.87 -7.73
CA VAL A 167 2.59 13.06 -9.02
C VAL A 167 1.26 12.33 -8.98
N ALA A 168 0.16 13.09 -8.82
CA ALA A 168 -1.20 12.56 -8.83
C ALA A 168 -1.58 12.12 -10.26
N TRP A 169 -1.01 11.02 -10.73
CA TRP A 169 -1.04 10.60 -12.14
C TRP A 169 -2.46 10.57 -12.72
N ARG A 170 -3.45 10.08 -11.97
CA ARG A 170 -4.85 10.04 -12.43
C ARG A 170 -5.47 11.42 -12.62
N ASN A 171 -5.11 12.38 -11.77
CA ASN A 171 -5.59 13.76 -11.88
C ASN A 171 -4.93 14.46 -13.06
N VAL A 172 -3.61 14.24 -13.25
CA VAL A 172 -2.85 14.73 -14.40
C VAL A 172 -3.41 14.16 -15.71
N GLU A 173 -3.58 12.84 -15.79
CA GLU A 173 -4.12 12.14 -16.95
C GLU A 173 -5.52 12.67 -17.29
N HIS A 174 -6.40 12.81 -16.30
CA HIS A 174 -7.72 13.40 -16.50
C HIS A 174 -7.63 14.85 -17.00
N GLY A 175 -6.83 15.69 -16.36
CA GLY A 175 -6.66 17.10 -16.75
C GLY A 175 -6.14 17.25 -18.19
N VAL A 176 -5.18 16.41 -18.61
CA VAL A 176 -4.61 16.43 -19.96
C VAL A 176 -5.60 15.92 -21.01
N LEU A 177 -6.27 14.81 -20.75
CA LEU A 177 -7.10 14.12 -21.76
C LEU A 177 -8.53 14.65 -21.85
N HIS A 178 -9.06 15.16 -20.73
CA HIS A 178 -10.49 15.45 -20.57
C HIS A 178 -10.77 16.81 -19.92
N GLY A 179 -9.76 17.46 -19.34
CA GLY A 179 -9.91 18.73 -18.64
C GLY A 179 -10.14 19.93 -19.56
N ASP A 180 -10.74 20.96 -18.99
CA ASP A 180 -10.79 22.32 -19.55
C ASP A 180 -9.39 22.99 -19.54
N PRO A 181 -9.21 24.18 -20.14
CA PRO A 181 -7.90 24.83 -20.18
C PRO A 181 -7.27 25.06 -18.79
N GLU A 182 -8.08 25.28 -17.75
CA GLU A 182 -7.58 25.46 -16.39
C GLU A 182 -7.11 24.13 -15.76
N ALA A 183 -7.83 23.04 -15.97
CA ALA A 183 -7.40 21.69 -15.58
C ALA A 183 -6.13 21.24 -16.33
N GLN A 184 -6.02 21.57 -17.61
CA GLN A 184 -4.81 21.30 -18.41
C GLN A 184 -3.60 22.05 -17.87
N GLU A 185 -3.78 23.32 -17.51
CA GLU A 185 -2.70 24.13 -16.92
C GLU A 185 -2.27 23.57 -15.55
N ARG A 186 -3.22 23.22 -14.67
CA ARG A 186 -2.91 22.55 -13.40
C ARG A 186 -2.15 21.25 -13.59
N ALA A 187 -2.54 20.42 -14.57
CA ALA A 187 -1.83 19.20 -14.89
C ALA A 187 -0.39 19.45 -15.35
N ARG A 188 -0.15 20.47 -16.19
CA ARG A 188 1.20 20.88 -16.57
C ARG A 188 2.02 21.36 -15.38
N GLN A 189 1.46 22.23 -14.55
CA GLN A 189 2.14 22.78 -13.38
C GLN A 189 2.53 21.68 -12.39
N ALA A 190 1.65 20.71 -12.16
CA ALA A 190 1.93 19.55 -11.31
C ALA A 190 3.04 18.66 -11.89
N LEU A 191 3.06 18.44 -13.19
CA LEU A 191 4.15 17.71 -13.85
C LEU A 191 5.48 18.46 -13.75
N ASP A 192 5.48 19.77 -13.97
CA ASP A 192 6.68 20.60 -13.88
C ASP A 192 7.23 20.64 -12.46
N ALA A 193 6.35 20.74 -11.45
CA ALA A 193 6.74 20.68 -10.04
C ALA A 193 7.26 19.27 -9.64
N GLY A 194 6.59 18.21 -10.13
CA GLY A 194 6.99 16.83 -9.89
C GLY A 194 8.37 16.43 -10.40
N ARG A 195 9.00 17.24 -11.25
CA ARG A 195 10.39 17.05 -11.66
C ARG A 195 11.37 17.15 -10.49
N ALA A 196 11.00 17.79 -9.38
CA ALA A 196 11.81 17.82 -8.17
C ALA A 196 12.00 16.43 -7.54
N LEU A 197 11.08 15.48 -7.81
CA LEU A 197 11.22 14.10 -7.37
C LEU A 197 12.29 13.31 -8.14
N VAL A 198 12.86 13.87 -9.21
CA VAL A 198 13.95 13.20 -9.94
C VAL A 198 15.21 13.25 -9.08
N ASP A 199 15.72 12.07 -8.69
CA ASP A 199 16.94 11.97 -7.88
C ASP A 199 18.15 12.44 -8.72
N PRO A 200 18.82 13.54 -8.34
CA PRO A 200 19.93 14.08 -9.12
C PRO A 200 21.26 13.34 -8.88
N VAL A 201 21.34 12.51 -7.84
CA VAL A 201 22.56 11.84 -7.38
C VAL A 201 22.66 10.44 -7.97
N TRP A 202 21.62 9.62 -7.74
CA TRP A 202 21.62 8.21 -8.13
C TRP A 202 20.77 7.92 -9.35
N GLY A 203 20.01 8.92 -9.82
CA GLY A 203 18.99 8.74 -10.85
C GLY A 203 17.74 8.05 -10.31
N GLY A 204 16.71 7.96 -11.15
CA GLY A 204 15.39 7.48 -10.75
C GLY A 204 14.46 8.62 -10.31
N VAL A 205 13.31 8.26 -9.72
CA VAL A 205 12.27 9.20 -9.29
C VAL A 205 11.76 8.76 -7.93
N TYR A 206 11.82 9.64 -6.94
CA TYR A 206 11.20 9.43 -5.64
C TYR A 206 9.69 9.29 -5.81
N GLN A 207 9.06 8.36 -5.09
CA GLN A 207 7.61 8.17 -5.19
C GLN A 207 6.85 9.38 -4.65
N TYR A 208 7.42 10.08 -3.67
CA TYR A 208 6.83 11.23 -3.02
C TYR A 208 7.93 12.08 -2.37
N SER A 209 7.62 13.34 -2.08
CA SER A 209 8.47 14.26 -1.35
C SER A 209 8.27 14.13 0.15
N THR A 210 9.25 14.59 0.92
CA THR A 210 9.13 14.68 2.38
C THR A 210 8.98 16.16 2.76
N HIS A 211 8.31 16.46 3.87
CA HIS A 211 8.19 17.83 4.47
C HIS A 211 7.17 18.81 3.87
N GLY A 212 6.31 18.43 2.92
CA GLY A 212 5.20 19.30 2.50
C GLY A 212 5.38 20.01 1.16
N ASP A 213 6.59 20.05 0.63
CA ASP A 213 6.96 20.71 -0.62
C ASP A 213 7.49 19.69 -1.65
N TRP A 214 7.87 20.14 -2.86
CA TRP A 214 8.38 19.26 -3.93
C TRP A 214 9.89 19.06 -3.86
#